data_AF-F3FTF1-F1
#
_entry.id   AF-F3FTF1-F1
#
_cell.length_a   1.000
_cell.length_b   1.000
_cell.length_c   1.000
_cell.angle_alpha   90.00
_cell.angle_beta   90.00
_cell.angle_gamma   90.00
#
_symmetry.space_group_name_H-M   'P 1'
#
loop_
_entity.id
_entity.type
_entity.pdbx_description
1 polymer ?
#
loop_
_entity_poly.entity_id
_entity_poly.type
_entity_poly.pdbx_seq_one_letter_code
_entity_poly.pdbx_strand_id
1 'polypeptide(L)'
;MFALDRALAQDIVDRAMAILPYNVNVMDYLGIIIGSGDAERLCTRHEGAQRVLANRQVVEIDSLAASQLGGVKPGVNLPLMLDH
;
A
#
# COMPACT_ATOMS: atom_id res chain seq x y z
N MET A 1 -1.59 -12.56 12.06
CA MET A 1 -1.25 -11.75 10.87
C MET A 1 -0.43 -12.63 9.97
N PHE A 2 -0.80 -12.76 8.69
CA PHE A 2 0.01 -13.53 7.75
C PHE A 2 1.14 -12.65 7.22
N ALA A 3 2.29 -13.26 6.92
CA ALA A 3 3.39 -12.57 6.26
C ALA A 3 3.24 -12.78 4.75
N LEU A 4 3.15 -11.68 4.00
CA LEU A 4 3.23 -11.71 2.54
C LEU A 4 4.70 -11.65 2.14
N ASP A 5 5.16 -12.58 1.31
CA ASP A 5 6.52 -12.53 0.80
C ASP A 5 6.69 -11.40 -0.24
N ARG A 6 7.92 -10.92 -0.41
CA ARG A 6 8.22 -9.78 -1.31
C ARG A 6 8.00 -10.12 -2.78
N ALA A 7 8.22 -11.37 -3.19
CA ALA A 7 8.06 -11.77 -4.58
C ALA A 7 6.56 -11.75 -4.96
N LEU A 8 5.72 -12.35 -4.12
CA LEU A 8 4.27 -12.30 -4.27
C LEU A 8 3.72 -10.88 -4.18
N ALA A 9 4.24 -10.04 -3.27
CA ALA A 9 3.85 -8.64 -3.18
C ALA A 9 4.14 -7.88 -4.49
N GLN A 10 5.30 -8.13 -5.11
CA GLN A 10 5.64 -7.53 -6.40
C GLN A 10 4.77 -8.09 -7.52
N ASP A 11 4.52 -9.40 -7.56
CA ASP A 11 3.61 -10.02 -8.54
C ASP A 11 2.20 -9.41 -8.49
N ILE A 12 1.69 -9.11 -7.29
CA ILE A 12 0.41 -8.42 -7.11
C ILE A 12 0.44 -7.02 -7.74
N VAL A 13 1.51 -6.26 -7.47
CA VAL A 13 1.69 -4.92 -8.02
C VAL A 13 1.75 -4.95 -9.54
N ASP A 14 2.58 -5.83 -10.10
CA ASP A 14 2.80 -5.94 -11.55
C ASP A 14 1.50 -6.31 -12.27
N ARG A 15 0.73 -7.25 -11.71
CA ARG A 15 -0.59 -7.63 -12.25
C ARG A 15 -1.61 -6.50 -12.14
N ALA A 16 -1.64 -5.79 -11.01
CA ALA A 16 -2.56 -4.68 -10.82
C ALA A 16 -2.26 -3.54 -11.81
N MET A 17 -0.99 -3.21 -12.01
CA MET A 17 -0.56 -2.15 -12.94
C MET A 17 -0.69 -2.52 -14.42
N ALA A 18 -0.75 -3.81 -14.75
CA ALA A 18 -1.13 -4.24 -16.10
C ALA A 18 -2.59 -3.89 -16.46
N ILE A 19 -3.43 -3.59 -15.46
CA ILE A 19 -4.86 -3.29 -15.61
C ILE A 19 -5.15 -1.81 -15.29
N LEU A 20 -4.53 -1.28 -14.23
CA LEU A 20 -4.77 0.05 -13.71
C LEU A 20 -3.77 1.05 -14.30
N PRO A 21 -4.22 2.24 -14.75
CA PRO A 21 -3.34 3.29 -15.26
C PRO A 21 -2.66 4.09 -14.12
N TYR A 22 -2.43 3.47 -12.97
CA TYR A 22 -1.89 4.11 -11.76
C TYR A 22 -0.82 3.24 -11.12
N ASN A 23 0.11 3.89 -10.43
CA ASN A 23 1.12 3.18 -9.64
C ASN A 23 0.46 2.53 -8.41
N VAL A 24 0.85 1.28 -8.12
CA VAL A 24 0.32 0.46 -7.04
C VAL A 24 1.45 0.08 -6.10
N ASN A 25 1.15 0.03 -4.80
CA ASN A 25 2.07 -0.49 -3.79
C ASN A 25 1.38 -1.56 -2.96
N VAL A 26 2.18 -2.49 -2.44
CA VAL A 26 1.77 -3.45 -1.41
C VAL A 26 2.66 -3.27 -0.20
N MET A 27 2.06 -3.30 0.99
CA MET A 27 2.72 -3.02 2.27
C MET A 27 2.54 -4.16 3.26
N ASP A 28 3.50 -4.33 4.16
CA ASP A 28 3.35 -5.21 5.31
C ASP A 28 2.55 -4.55 6.46
N TYR A 29 2.38 -5.27 7.57
CA TYR A 29 1.65 -4.80 8.75
C TYR A 29 2.30 -3.61 9.47
N LEU A 30 3.58 -3.38 9.24
CA LEU A 30 4.29 -2.22 9.76
C LEU A 30 4.08 -1.00 8.86
N GLY A 31 3.48 -1.17 7.68
CA GLY A 31 3.34 -0.13 6.67
C GLY A 31 4.61 0.07 5.85
N ILE A 32 5.50 -0.92 5.82
CA ILE A 32 6.67 -0.92 4.94
C ILE A 32 6.24 -1.41 3.57
N ILE A 33 6.58 -0.65 2.52
CA ILE A 33 6.30 -1.02 1.14
C ILE A 33 7.22 -2.18 0.75
N ILE A 34 6.62 -3.32 0.41
CA ILE A 34 7.29 -4.58 0.06
C ILE A 34 7.12 -4.96 -1.42
N GLY A 35 6.22 -4.30 -2.15
CA GLY A 35 6.10 -4.30 -3.60
C GLY A 35 5.65 -2.93 -4.11
N SER A 36 6.14 -2.47 -5.26
CA SER A 36 5.85 -1.13 -5.79
C SER A 36 6.12 -1.03 -7.28
N GLY A 37 5.32 -0.25 -8.00
CA GLY A 37 5.62 0.15 -9.38
C GLY A 37 6.61 1.31 -9.50
N ASP A 38 6.95 1.92 -8.37
CA ASP A 38 7.98 2.95 -8.22
C ASP A 38 9.05 2.43 -7.27
N ALA A 39 10.19 2.03 -7.83
CA ALA A 39 11.27 1.39 -7.09
C ALA A 39 11.83 2.27 -5.96
N GLU A 40 11.72 3.60 -6.07
CA GLU A 40 12.16 4.54 -5.03
C GLU A 40 11.33 4.41 -3.75
N ARG A 41 10.13 3.81 -3.84
CA ARG A 41 9.25 3.61 -2.69
C ARG A 41 9.51 2.30 -1.95
N LEU A 42 10.22 1.35 -2.55
CA LEU A 42 10.49 0.07 -1.89
C LEU A 42 11.26 0.28 -0.59
N CYS A 43 10.92 -0.50 0.44
CA CYS A 43 11.51 -0.41 1.78
C CYS A 43 11.31 0.95 2.48
N THR A 44 10.41 1.80 1.98
CA THR A 44 10.00 3.02 2.67
C THR A 44 8.73 2.79 3.48
N ARG A 45 8.55 3.58 4.55
CA ARG A 45 7.35 3.55 5.38
C ARG A 45 6.26 4.41 4.76
N HIS A 46 5.03 3.89 4.73
CA HIS A 46 3.84 4.60 4.34
C HIS A 46 2.90 4.78 5.54
N GLU A 47 2.85 5.99 6.09
CA GLU A 47 2.09 6.23 7.33
C GLU A 47 0.58 6.06 7.16
N GLY A 48 0.06 6.20 5.94
CA GLY A 48 -1.34 5.92 5.62
C GLY A 48 -1.77 4.47 5.84
N ALA A 49 -0.83 3.52 5.94
CA ALA A 49 -1.12 2.10 6.17
C ALA A 49 -1.75 1.85 7.55
N GLN A 50 -1.29 2.57 8.57
CA GLN A 50 -1.77 2.37 9.94
C GLN A 50 -3.24 2.77 10.09
N ARG A 51 -3.71 3.78 9.35
CA ARG A 51 -5.13 4.18 9.33
C ARG A 51 -6.02 3.09 8.74
N VAL A 52 -5.55 2.39 7.69
CA VAL A 52 -6.28 1.27 7.08
C VAL A 52 -6.33 0.07 8.02
N LEU A 53 -5.20 -0.28 8.64
CA LEU A 53 -5.14 -1.42 9.58
C LEU A 53 -6.01 -1.20 10.81
N ALA A 54 -6.06 0.04 11.33
CA ALA A 54 -6.88 0.41 12.48
C ALA A 54 -8.38 0.29 12.19
N ASN A 55 -8.82 0.73 11.01
CA ASN A 55 -10.25 0.80 10.66
C ASN A 55 -10.76 -0.43 9.87
N ARG A 56 -9.84 -1.23 9.30
CA ARG A 56 -10.15 -2.35 8.38
C ARG A 56 -11.11 -1.95 7.25
N GLN A 57 -10.94 -0.72 6.77
CA GLN A 57 -11.77 -0.13 5.73
C GLN A 57 -10.89 0.54 4.68
N VAL A 58 -11.45 0.72 3.49
CA VAL A 58 -10.83 1.53 2.45
C VAL A 58 -10.67 2.95 2.97
N VAL A 59 -9.47 3.50 2.81
CA VAL A 59 -9.17 4.89 3.14
C VAL A 59 -8.79 5.62 1.86
N GLU A 60 -9.56 6.64 1.53
CA GLU A 60 -9.17 7.63 0.52
C GLU A 60 -8.27 8.68 1.17
N ILE A 61 -7.18 9.01 0.47
CA ILE A 61 -6.19 9.97 0.91
C ILE A 61 -6.11 11.06 -0.16
N ASP A 62 -6.65 12.23 0.16
CA ASP A 62 -6.53 13.42 -0.68
C ASP A 62 -5.16 14.10 -0.50
N SER A 63 -4.91 15.16 -1.29
CA SER A 63 -3.66 15.93 -1.24
C SER A 63 -3.40 16.58 0.11
N LEU A 64 -4.45 17.00 0.83
CA LEU A 64 -4.30 17.62 2.14
C LEU A 64 -3.87 16.57 3.18
N ALA A 65 -4.55 15.43 3.22
CA ALA A 65 -4.21 14.31 4.09
C ALA A 65 -2.82 13.74 3.77
N ALA A 66 -2.46 13.63 2.49
CA ALA A 66 -1.13 13.17 2.09
C ALA A 66 -0.03 14.12 2.58
N SER A 67 -0.26 15.44 2.56
CA SER A 67 0.72 16.45 3.03
C SER A 67 1.02 16.36 4.53
N GLN A 68 0.14 15.72 5.30
CA GLN A 68 0.26 15.56 6.75
C GLN A 68 0.90 14.22 7.16
N LEU A 69 1.21 13.35 6.19
CA LEU A 69 1.69 11.99 6.44
C LEU A 69 3.01 11.72 5.70
N GLY A 70 3.95 11.10 6.39
CA GLY A 70 5.25 10.72 5.83
C GLY A 70 5.14 9.62 4.77
N GLY A 71 5.75 9.86 3.60
CA GLY A 71 5.87 8.87 2.52
C GLY A 71 4.57 8.55 1.77
N VAL A 72 3.53 9.38 1.95
CA VAL A 72 2.20 9.18 1.38
C VAL A 72 2.01 10.03 0.12
N LYS A 73 1.38 9.44 -0.91
CA LYS A 73 0.91 10.14 -2.11
C LYS A 73 -0.63 10.04 -2.13
N PRO A 74 -1.36 10.99 -2.76
CA PRO A 74 -2.82 10.89 -2.88
C PRO A 74 -3.25 9.61 -3.59
N GLY A 75 -4.37 9.05 -3.20
CA GLY A 75 -4.91 7.81 -3.76
C GLY A 75 -5.80 7.05 -2.78
N VAL A 76 -6.01 5.77 -3.05
CA VAL A 76 -6.79 4.86 -2.18
C VAL A 76 -5.88 3.82 -1.56
N ASN A 77 -6.15 3.47 -0.30
CA ASN A 77 -5.46 2.41 0.41
C ASN A 77 -6.47 1.39 0.95
N LEU A 78 -6.30 0.13 0.60
CA LEU A 78 -7.25 -0.96 0.87
C LEU A 78 -6.65 -1.98 1.85
N PRO A 79 -7.42 -2.52 2.79
CA PRO A 79 -6.95 -3.60 3.65
C PRO A 79 -6.85 -4.90 2.85
N LEU A 80 -5.68 -5.55 2.88
CA LEU A 80 -5.53 -6.91 2.38
C LEU A 80 -5.89 -7.90 3.50
N MET A 81 -7.00 -8.62 3.32
CA MET A 81 -7.54 -9.56 4.30
C MET A 81 -7.52 -10.97 3.73
N LEU A 82 -7.14 -11.97 4.54
CA LEU A 82 -7.39 -13.37 4.20
C LEU A 82 -8.78 -13.72 4.69
N ASP A 83 -9.60 -14.25 3.79
CA ASP A 83 -10.88 -14.85 4.17
C ASP A 83 -10.63 -16.07 5.06
N HIS A 84 -11.49 -16.24 6.06
CA HIS A 84 -11.52 -17.40 6.95
C HIS A 84 -12.48 -18.47 6.41
#